data_AF-A0A034WHA6-F1
#
_entry.id   AF-A0A034WHA6-F1
#
_cell.length_a   1.000
_cell.length_b   1.000
_cell.length_c   1.000
_cell.angle_alpha   90.00
_cell.angle_beta   90.00
_cell.angle_gamma   90.00
#
_symmetry.space_group_name_H-M   'P 1'
#
loop_
_entity.id
_entity.type
_entity.pdbx_description
1 polymer ?
#
loop_
_entity_poly.entity_id
_entity_poly.type
_entity_poly.pdbx_seq_one_letter_code
_entity_poly.pdbx_strand_id
1 'polypeptide(L)'
;PPLFGAKYQFHLEGVVDCPEFLVHFPTLVKLCRKHGLKLERKATFADYYKESLDKGRTLLQRMNGLETVIPNRRGKDPEFQHLQTYFKGGSSKSVGTLSQSEWEATTLYLVCAFRKCKNTWDNEGKPVFEFD
;
A
#
# COMPACT_ATOMS: atom_id res chain seq x y z
N PRO A 1 -13.04 -15.06 -9.93
CA PRO A 1 -12.74 -15.68 -8.61
C PRO A 1 -13.96 -15.61 -7.67
N PRO A 2 -14.11 -16.55 -6.72
CA PRO A 2 -15.20 -16.49 -5.73
C PRO A 2 -15.01 -15.32 -4.76
N LEU A 3 -16.11 -14.83 -4.15
CA LEU A 3 -16.06 -13.70 -3.19
C LEU A 3 -15.39 -14.07 -1.87
N PHE A 4 -15.43 -15.35 -1.49
CA PHE A 4 -14.80 -15.91 -0.29
C PHE A 4 -14.06 -17.18 -0.70
N GLY A 5 -12.96 -17.50 -0.02
CA GLY A 5 -12.18 -18.71 -0.29
C GLY A 5 -11.36 -18.68 -1.59
N ALA A 6 -11.23 -17.52 -2.25
CA ALA A 6 -10.35 -17.33 -3.40
C ALA A 6 -8.88 -17.36 -2.97
N LYS A 7 -8.32 -18.57 -2.83
CA LYS A 7 -6.98 -18.82 -2.31
C LYS A 7 -5.90 -18.58 -3.39
N TYR A 8 -4.77 -18.00 -3.00
CA TYR A 8 -3.53 -17.99 -3.77
C TYR A 8 -2.34 -18.31 -2.86
N GLN A 9 -1.25 -18.80 -3.44
CA GLN A 9 0.01 -18.97 -2.71
C GLN A 9 0.79 -17.66 -2.83
N PHE A 10 1.18 -17.08 -1.70
CA PHE A 10 2.03 -15.90 -1.66
C PHE A 10 3.40 -16.28 -1.11
N HIS A 11 4.43 -16.07 -1.90
CA HIS A 11 5.81 -16.26 -1.51
C HIS A 11 6.53 -14.91 -1.64
N LEU A 12 7.06 -14.42 -0.53
CA LEU A 12 7.92 -13.26 -0.44
C LEU A 12 9.24 -13.69 0.20
N GLU A 13 10.30 -13.60 -0.61
CA GLU A 13 11.63 -14.07 -0.23
C GLU A 13 12.07 -13.47 1.11
N GLY A 14 12.52 -14.33 2.02
CA GLY A 14 13.00 -13.92 3.35
C GLY A 14 11.93 -13.45 4.33
N VAL A 15 10.64 -13.47 3.97
CA VAL A 15 9.55 -12.97 4.83
C VAL A 15 8.47 -14.03 5.06
N VAL A 16 7.80 -14.52 4.01
CA VAL A 16 6.64 -15.40 4.15
C VAL A 16 6.49 -16.32 2.94
N ASP A 17 6.03 -17.55 3.19
CA ASP A 17 5.57 -18.47 2.15
C ASP A 17 4.29 -19.14 2.64
N CYS A 18 3.14 -18.51 2.35
CA CYS A 18 1.88 -18.94 2.94
C CYS A 18 0.70 -18.76 1.99
N PRO A 19 -0.37 -19.54 2.20
CA PRO A 19 -1.62 -19.34 1.49
C PRO A 19 -2.35 -18.09 1.99
N GLU A 20 -2.75 -17.24 1.05
CA GLU A 20 -3.58 -16.06 1.30
C GLU A 20 -4.92 -16.15 0.54
N PHE A 21 -5.83 -15.22 0.82
CA PHE A 21 -7.14 -15.15 0.19
C PHE A 21 -7.40 -13.77 -0.39
N LEU A 22 -7.94 -13.72 -1.61
CA LEU A 22 -8.25 -12.47 -2.28
C LEU A 22 -9.32 -11.69 -1.51
N VAL A 23 -8.98 -10.47 -1.11
CA VAL A 23 -9.92 -9.54 -0.45
C VAL A 23 -10.64 -8.72 -1.52
N HIS A 24 -11.86 -9.10 -1.84
CA HIS A 24 -12.71 -8.28 -2.70
C HIS A 24 -13.16 -7.02 -1.94
N PHE A 25 -12.50 -5.88 -2.21
CA PHE A 25 -12.65 -4.67 -1.42
C PHE A 25 -14.11 -4.16 -1.26
N PRO A 26 -14.97 -4.16 -2.29
CA PRO A 26 -16.39 -3.82 -2.11
C PRO A 26 -17.12 -4.72 -1.11
N THR A 27 -16.76 -6.01 -1.06
CA THR A 27 -17.30 -6.95 -0.06
C THR A 27 -16.82 -6.58 1.34
N LEU A 28 -15.53 -6.28 1.51
CA LEU A 28 -14.98 -5.81 2.79
C LEU A 28 -15.73 -4.57 3.29
N VAL A 29 -15.92 -3.56 2.44
CA VAL A 29 -16.68 -2.34 2.80
C VAL A 29 -18.11 -2.69 3.24
N LYS A 30 -18.80 -3.57 2.52
CA LYS A 30 -20.16 -4.00 2.89
C LYS A 30 -20.21 -4.71 4.24
N LEU A 31 -19.21 -5.55 4.55
CA LEU A 31 -19.09 -6.22 5.85
C LEU A 31 -18.80 -5.21 6.96
N CYS A 32 -17.86 -4.30 6.76
CA CYS A 32 -17.53 -3.22 7.69
C CYS A 32 -18.76 -2.37 8.04
N ARG A 33 -19.61 -2.04 7.06
CA ARG A 33 -20.85 -1.28 7.30
C ARG A 33 -21.82 -2.00 8.23
N LYS A 34 -21.89 -3.34 8.23
CA LYS A 34 -22.71 -4.09 9.20
C LYS A 34 -22.26 -3.89 10.65
N HIS A 35 -21.03 -3.44 10.86
CA HIS A 35 -20.45 -3.17 12.17
C HIS A 35 -20.26 -1.66 12.42
N GLY A 36 -20.91 -0.79 11.64
CA GLY A 36 -20.82 0.66 11.83
C GLY A 36 -19.45 1.23 11.49
N LEU A 37 -18.73 0.62 10.56
CA LEU A 37 -17.44 1.13 10.08
C LEU A 37 -17.65 1.80 8.72
N LYS A 38 -17.38 3.11 8.65
CA LYS A 38 -17.40 3.91 7.43
C LYS A 38 -16.01 3.94 6.83
N LEU A 39 -15.89 3.66 5.53
CA LEU A 39 -14.64 3.82 4.81
C LEU A 39 -14.28 5.31 4.73
N GLU A 40 -13.11 5.68 5.26
CA GLU A 40 -12.58 7.04 5.20
C GLU A 40 -11.46 7.16 4.16
N ARG A 41 -10.68 6.08 3.96
CA ARG A 41 -9.57 6.09 3.01
C ARG A 41 -9.39 4.75 2.31
N LYS A 42 -9.05 4.83 1.03
CA LYS A 42 -8.54 3.73 0.21
C LYS A 42 -7.52 4.33 -0.77
N ALA A 43 -6.27 3.92 -0.69
CA ALA A 43 -5.21 4.36 -1.60
C ALA A 43 -4.25 3.20 -1.85
N THR A 44 -3.73 3.06 -3.08
CA THR A 44 -2.63 2.12 -3.33
C THR A 44 -1.39 2.57 -2.56
N PHE A 45 -0.42 1.68 -2.33
CA PHE A 45 0.84 2.09 -1.73
C PHE A 45 1.56 3.16 -2.56
N ALA A 46 1.49 3.07 -3.90
CA ALA A 46 2.07 4.07 -4.80
C ALA A 46 1.44 5.46 -4.61
N ASP A 47 0.12 5.55 -4.50
CA ASP A 47 -0.58 6.82 -4.30
C ASP A 47 -0.34 7.35 -2.88
N TYR A 48 -0.44 6.48 -1.88
CA TYR A 48 -0.20 6.85 -0.48
C TYR A 48 1.23 7.35 -0.26
N TYR A 49 2.22 6.73 -0.92
CA TYR A 49 3.60 7.17 -0.91
C TYR A 49 3.73 8.59 -1.47
N LYS A 50 3.17 8.87 -2.65
CA LYS A 50 3.21 10.21 -3.27
C LYS A 50 2.58 11.27 -2.37
N GLU A 51 1.41 10.98 -1.80
CA GLU A 51 0.68 11.89 -0.92
C GLU A 51 1.42 12.15 0.41
N SER A 52 2.16 11.16 0.91
CA SER A 52 2.82 11.22 2.22
C SER A 52 4.28 11.67 2.14
N LEU A 53 4.90 11.62 0.96
CA LEU A 53 6.35 11.83 0.79
C LEU A 53 6.80 13.18 1.33
N ASP A 54 6.08 14.26 1.04
CA ASP A 54 6.49 15.61 1.45
C ASP A 54 6.56 15.75 2.98
N LYS A 55 5.63 15.12 3.70
CA LYS A 55 5.59 15.13 5.18
C LYS A 55 6.50 14.06 5.80
N GLY A 56 6.65 12.92 5.13
CA GLY A 56 7.33 11.74 5.64
C GLY A 56 8.79 11.58 5.20
N ARG A 57 9.30 12.43 4.29
CA ARG A 57 10.63 12.27 3.67
C ARG A 57 11.75 12.10 4.69
N THR A 58 11.81 12.94 5.71
CA THR A 58 12.87 12.89 6.73
C THR A 58 12.84 11.58 7.51
N LEU A 59 11.64 11.09 7.84
CA LEU A 59 11.49 9.81 8.54
C LEU A 59 11.89 8.65 7.64
N LEU A 60 11.43 8.65 6.39
CA LEU A 60 11.76 7.61 5.41
C LEU A 60 13.27 7.48 5.21
N GLN A 61 13.98 8.61 5.15
CA GLN A 61 15.44 8.64 5.08
C GLN A 61 16.09 8.04 6.33
N ARG A 62 15.61 8.40 7.54
CA ARG A 62 16.15 7.86 8.80
C ARG A 62 15.92 6.37 8.97
N MET A 63 14.82 5.85 8.43
CA MET A 63 14.51 4.42 8.43
C MET A 63 15.31 3.63 7.39
N ASN A 64 16.08 4.29 6.53
CA ASN A 64 16.68 3.68 5.33
C ASN A 64 15.63 2.94 4.48
N GLY A 65 14.42 3.51 4.37
CA GLY A 65 13.30 2.86 3.68
C GLY A 65 13.40 2.88 2.15
N LEU A 66 14.45 3.51 1.61
CA LEU A 66 14.79 3.49 0.19
C LEU A 66 16.28 3.26 0.05
N GLU A 67 16.67 2.52 -0.98
CA GLU A 67 18.06 2.36 -1.34
C GLU A 67 18.61 3.63 -1.98
N THR A 68 19.80 4.05 -1.53
CA THR A 68 20.53 5.16 -2.13
C THR A 68 21.30 4.68 -3.36
N VAL A 69 20.79 5.00 -4.55
CA VAL A 69 21.40 4.63 -5.82
C VAL A 69 22.21 5.80 -6.38
N ILE A 70 23.46 5.51 -6.73
CA ILE A 70 24.31 6.42 -7.50
C ILE A 70 24.29 5.93 -8.97
N PRO A 71 23.76 6.72 -9.91
CA PRO A 71 23.50 6.25 -11.28
C PRO A 71 24.76 5.76 -11.99
N ASN A 72 25.87 6.48 -11.83
CA ASN A 72 27.15 6.13 -12.45
C ASN A 72 27.76 4.83 -11.89
N ARG A 73 27.25 4.30 -10.76
CA ARG A 73 27.72 3.04 -10.15
C ARG A 73 26.80 1.86 -10.44
N ARG A 74 25.48 2.09 -10.55
CA ARG A 74 24.47 1.04 -10.79
C ARG A 74 23.82 1.07 -12.18
N GLY A 75 24.31 1.90 -13.10
CA GLY A 75 23.67 2.12 -14.41
C GLY A 75 23.55 0.91 -15.34
N LYS A 76 24.09 -0.26 -14.96
CA LYS A 76 23.95 -1.52 -15.71
C LYS A 76 22.99 -2.53 -15.08
N ASP A 77 22.51 -2.27 -13.87
CA ASP A 77 21.60 -3.18 -13.19
C ASP A 77 20.19 -3.07 -13.79
N PRO A 78 19.62 -4.16 -14.34
CA PRO A 78 18.26 -4.18 -14.87
C PRO A 78 17.21 -3.72 -13.86
N GLU A 79 17.42 -3.98 -12.57
CA GLU A 79 16.50 -3.63 -11.50
C GLU A 79 16.35 -2.12 -11.29
N PHE A 80 17.18 -1.30 -11.93
CA PHE A 80 17.16 0.16 -11.83
C PHE A 80 16.98 0.86 -13.19
N GLN A 81 16.45 0.16 -14.20
CA GLN A 81 16.22 0.74 -15.53
C GLN A 81 15.27 1.94 -15.51
N HIS A 82 14.30 1.98 -14.59
CA HIS A 82 13.37 3.12 -14.40
C HIS A 82 14.08 4.44 -14.07
N LEU A 83 15.33 4.36 -13.60
CA LEU A 83 16.14 5.54 -13.33
C LEU A 83 16.77 6.15 -14.58
N GLN A 84 16.94 5.39 -15.68
CA GLN A 84 17.60 5.88 -16.89
C GLN A 84 16.88 7.09 -17.49
N THR A 85 15.54 7.12 -17.44
CA THR A 85 14.72 8.27 -17.87
C THR A 85 14.88 9.49 -16.95
N TYR A 86 15.11 9.29 -15.66
CA TYR A 86 15.31 10.36 -14.68
C TYR A 86 16.66 11.09 -14.87
N PHE A 87 17.67 10.39 -15.37
CA PHE A 87 19.04 10.90 -15.45
C PHE A 87 19.47 11.43 -16.83
N LYS A 88 18.59 11.39 -17.84
CA LYS A 88 18.84 12.04 -19.16
C LYS A 88 19.11 13.55 -19.07
N GLY A 89 18.86 14.18 -17.92
CA GLY A 89 19.19 15.58 -17.62
C GLY A 89 20.57 15.85 -16.97
N GLY A 90 21.46 14.86 -16.84
CA GLY A 90 22.85 15.08 -16.37
C GLY A 90 23.03 15.23 -14.85
N SER A 91 22.05 14.83 -14.04
CA SER A 91 22.17 14.87 -12.58
C SER A 91 23.05 13.73 -12.06
N SER A 92 24.19 14.06 -11.45
CA SER A 92 25.05 13.10 -10.72
C SER A 92 24.62 12.87 -9.27
N LYS A 93 23.44 13.38 -8.86
CA LYS A 93 22.96 13.26 -7.48
C LYS A 93 22.49 11.83 -7.21
N SER A 94 22.79 11.34 -6.00
CA SER A 94 22.19 10.10 -5.52
C SER A 94 20.68 10.24 -5.40
N VAL A 95 19.96 9.16 -5.66
CA VAL A 95 18.50 9.10 -5.57
C VAL A 95 18.11 7.93 -4.67
N GLY A 96 17.17 8.18 -3.76
CA GLY A 96 16.50 7.13 -3.00
C GLY A 96 15.44 6.44 -3.86
N THR A 97 15.54 5.13 -4.06
CA THR A 97 14.52 4.35 -4.77
C THR A 97 14.48 2.90 -4.26
N LEU A 98 13.60 2.08 -4.82
CA LEU A 98 13.64 0.62 -4.69
C LEU A 98 14.02 0.01 -6.04
N SER A 99 14.46 -1.24 -6.02
CA SER A 99 14.56 -2.06 -7.23
C SER A 99 13.20 -2.23 -7.91
N GLN A 100 13.21 -2.59 -9.18
CA GLN A 100 12.00 -2.89 -9.96
C GLN A 100 11.17 -3.99 -9.27
N SER A 101 11.80 -5.09 -8.86
CA SER A 101 11.11 -6.20 -8.19
C SER A 101 10.50 -5.79 -6.86
N GLU A 102 11.21 -4.99 -6.05
CA GLU A 102 10.66 -4.46 -4.79
C GLU A 102 9.48 -3.50 -5.03
N TRP A 103 9.54 -2.68 -6.08
CA TRP A 103 8.42 -1.83 -6.47
C TRP A 103 7.21 -2.67 -6.90
N GLU A 104 7.42 -3.73 -7.68
CA GLU A 104 6.35 -4.63 -8.09
C GLU A 104 5.73 -5.34 -6.89
N ALA A 105 6.52 -5.81 -5.94
CA ALA A 105 6.03 -6.45 -4.72
C ALA A 105 5.25 -5.47 -3.82
N THR A 106 5.79 -4.28 -3.54
CA THR A 106 5.16 -3.32 -2.62
C THR A 106 3.88 -2.69 -3.18
N THR A 107 3.78 -2.55 -4.50
CA THR A 107 2.61 -1.94 -5.15
C THR A 107 1.40 -2.87 -5.29
N LEU A 108 1.54 -4.15 -4.93
CA LEU A 108 0.41 -5.06 -4.75
C LEU A 108 -0.53 -4.61 -3.61
N TYR A 109 0.00 -3.85 -2.65
CA TYR A 109 -0.71 -3.47 -1.43
C TYR A 109 -1.45 -2.14 -1.54
N LEU A 110 -2.44 -1.98 -0.66
CA LEU A 110 -3.19 -0.75 -0.47
C LEU A 110 -3.30 -0.40 1.01
N VAL A 111 -3.44 0.88 1.31
CA VAL A 111 -3.82 1.39 2.62
C VAL A 111 -5.33 1.63 2.62
N CYS A 112 -6.00 1.19 3.68
CA CYS A 112 -7.39 1.58 3.94
C CYS A 112 -7.59 1.96 5.41
N ALA A 113 -8.52 2.87 5.64
CA ALA A 113 -8.89 3.30 6.98
C ALA A 113 -10.42 3.36 7.10
N PHE A 114 -10.93 2.85 8.21
CA PHE A 114 -12.34 2.91 8.55
C PHE A 114 -12.53 3.65 9.87
N ARG A 115 -13.53 4.52 9.94
CA ARG A 115 -13.95 5.19 11.17
C ARG A 115 -15.17 4.51 11.75
N LYS A 116 -15.20 4.35 13.07
CA LYS A 116 -16.37 3.87 13.81
C LYS A 116 -17.43 4.98 13.85
N CYS A 117 -18.60 4.68 13.30
CA CYS A 117 -19.78 5.51 13.37
C CYS A 117 -20.35 5.53 14.80
N LYS A 118 -21.03 6.63 15.13
CA LYS A 118 -21.92 6.66 16.30
C LYS A 118 -23.03 5.64 16.09
N ASN A 119 -23.53 5.11 17.20
CA ASN A 119 -24.66 4.20 17.18
C ASN A 119 -25.73 4.63 18.18
N THR A 120 -26.96 4.47 17.75
CA THR A 120 -28.15 4.42 18.60
C THR A 120 -28.62 2.97 18.70
N TRP A 121 -29.70 2.73 19.43
CA TRP A 121 -30.30 1.42 19.62
C TRP A 121 -31.75 1.48 19.16
N ASP A 122 -32.19 0.48 18.40
CA ASP A 122 -33.61 0.33 18.06
C ASP A 122 -34.41 -0.28 19.23
N ASN A 123 -35.72 -0.38 19.05
CA ASN A 123 -36.64 -0.94 20.05
C ASN A 123 -36.37 -2.43 20.35
N GLU A 124 -35.59 -3.12 19.52
CA GLU A 124 -35.19 -4.52 19.69
C GLU A 124 -33.81 -4.66 20.35
N GLY A 125 -33.18 -3.54 20.73
CA GLY A 125 -31.86 -3.53 21.35
C GLY A 125 -30.73 -3.83 20.36
N LYS A 126 -30.95 -3.61 19.06
CA LYS A 126 -29.92 -3.76 18.02
C LYS A 126 -29.30 -2.42 17.68
N PRO A 127 -27.97 -2.36 17.43
CA PRO A 127 -27.31 -1.10 17.11
C PRO A 127 -27.72 -0.59 15.73
N VAL A 128 -28.12 0.68 15.67
CA VAL A 128 -28.37 1.43 14.44
C VAL A 128 -27.23 2.41 14.26
N PHE A 129 -26.52 2.34 13.14
CA PHE A 129 -25.32 3.15 12.88
C PHE A 129 -25.64 4.38 12.03
N GLU A 130 -25.15 5.53 12.47
CA GLU A 130 -25.28 6.79 11.76
C GLU A 130 -24.09 6.95 10.79
N PHE A 131 -24.38 6.88 9.50
CA PHE A 131 -23.41 7.13 8.44
C PHE A 131 -23.64 8.54 7.89
N ASP A 132 -23.34 9.55 8.72
CA ASP A 132 -23.28 10.95 8.29
C ASP A 132 -22.50 11.12 6.99
#